data_AF-A0A959KE33-F1
#
_entry.id   AF-A0A959KE33-F1
#
_cell.length_a   1.000
_cell.length_b   1.000
_cell.length_c   1.000
_cell.angle_alpha   90.00
_cell.angle_beta   90.00
_cell.angle_gamma   90.00
#
_symmetry.space_group_name_H-M   'P 1'
#
loop_
_entity.id
_entity.type
_entity.pdbx_description
1 polymer ?
#
loop_
_entity_poly.entity_id
_entity_poly.type
_entity_poly.pdbx_seq_one_letter_code
_entity_poly.pdbx_strand_id
1 'polypeptide(L)'
;MEPNFEQYAQMMQKMMADSLAAADQARDAALAELATAQEERRLLEEKADQVVAERLSKERSAIAESVRQQLWRDIAGRMLQDGVEVEQIAAWLEVEPAFVERLRAKADPVPANPSGARLEYQEMGRGGVIYYHEKEAKLTFHYEFGAGDALVLIFVPTKQEWEAATGLDVGRRDEILHYLGQQVVRDKAAGHEYRIGGNILEIVKP
;
A
#
# COMPACT_ATOMS: atom_id res chain seq x y z
N MET A 1 69.50 46.38 -44.93
CA MET A 1 69.18 45.89 -43.56
C MET A 1 68.75 44.45 -43.73
N GLU A 2 69.65 43.51 -43.49
CA GLU A 2 69.25 42.10 -43.42
C GLU A 2 68.37 41.91 -42.17
N PRO A 3 67.19 41.28 -42.28
CA PRO A 3 66.38 40.99 -41.12
C PRO A 3 67.18 40.07 -40.19
N ASN A 4 67.27 40.44 -38.92
CA ASN A 4 68.02 39.72 -37.92
C ASN A 4 67.31 38.41 -37.57
N PHE A 5 67.56 37.38 -38.39
CA PHE A 5 66.95 36.04 -38.30
C PHE A 5 67.17 35.40 -36.92
N GLU A 6 68.28 35.71 -36.27
CA GLU A 6 68.64 35.20 -34.95
C GLU A 6 67.71 35.75 -33.86
N GLN A 7 67.34 37.04 -33.93
CA GLN A 7 66.35 37.63 -33.02
C GLN A 7 64.96 37.02 -33.21
N TYR A 8 64.56 36.73 -34.46
CA TYR A 8 63.28 36.07 -34.73
C TYR A 8 63.26 34.63 -34.20
N ALA A 9 64.34 33.87 -34.40
CA ALA A 9 64.47 32.51 -33.88
C ALA A 9 64.41 32.47 -32.34
N GLN A 10 65.11 33.40 -31.66
CA GLN A 10 65.07 33.53 -30.20
C GLN A 10 63.67 33.91 -29.70
N MET A 11 62.98 34.81 -30.40
CA MET A 11 61.61 35.19 -30.06
C MET A 11 60.63 34.02 -30.19
N MET A 12 60.74 33.24 -31.28
CA MET A 12 59.92 32.04 -31.49
C MET A 12 60.19 30.96 -30.44
N GLN A 13 61.46 30.71 -30.10
CA GLN A 13 61.83 29.77 -29.03
C GLN A 13 61.26 30.20 -27.68
N LYS A 14 61.35 31.50 -27.35
CA LYS A 14 60.78 32.04 -26.13
C LYS A 14 59.25 31.88 -26.10
N MET A 15 58.55 32.22 -27.18
CA MET A 15 57.10 32.05 -27.25
C MET A 15 56.67 30.58 -27.12
N MET A 16 57.41 29.64 -27.71
CA MET A 16 57.14 28.22 -27.53
C MET A 16 57.36 27.76 -26.09
N ALA A 17 58.45 28.20 -25.45
CA ALA A 17 58.72 27.89 -24.04
C ALA A 17 57.66 28.46 -23.10
N ASP A 18 57.28 29.73 -23.29
CA ASP A 18 56.24 30.41 -22.51
C ASP A 18 54.87 29.73 -22.73
N SER A 19 54.55 29.32 -23.96
CA SER A 19 53.32 28.59 -24.28
C SER A 19 53.29 27.21 -23.64
N LEU A 20 54.42 26.50 -23.58
CA LEU A 20 54.50 25.19 -22.94
C LEU A 20 54.30 25.32 -21.42
N ALA A 21 54.96 26.30 -20.80
CA ALA A 21 54.83 26.58 -19.38
C ALA A 21 53.37 26.98 -19.02
N ALA A 22 52.73 27.80 -19.84
CA ALA A 22 51.32 28.15 -19.65
C ALA A 22 50.38 26.94 -19.81
N ALA A 23 50.66 26.04 -20.76
CA ALA A 23 49.89 24.82 -20.95
C ALA A 23 50.06 23.84 -19.77
N ASP A 24 51.28 23.68 -19.26
CA ASP A 24 51.54 22.87 -18.06
C ASP A 24 50.83 23.45 -16.84
N GLN A 25 50.91 24.77 -16.63
CA GLN A 25 50.21 25.44 -15.53
C GLN A 25 48.68 25.26 -15.63
N ALA A 26 48.12 25.38 -16.83
CA ALA A 26 46.68 25.17 -17.06
C ALA A 26 46.27 23.70 -16.81
N ARG A 27 47.09 22.73 -17.24
CA ARG A 27 46.86 21.31 -16.97
C ARG A 27 46.88 21.03 -15.47
N ASP A 28 47.88 21.54 -14.77
CA ASP A 28 48.04 21.28 -13.34
C ASP A 28 46.90 21.92 -12.53
N ALA A 29 46.43 23.12 -12.92
CA ALA A 29 45.24 23.74 -12.36
C ALA A 29 43.97 22.90 -12.61
N ALA A 30 43.77 22.43 -13.84
CA ALA A 30 42.61 21.58 -14.19
C ALA A 30 42.63 20.23 -13.44
N LEU A 31 43.81 19.65 -13.20
CA LEU A 31 43.94 18.42 -12.40
C LEU A 31 43.61 18.68 -10.93
N ALA A 32 44.02 19.82 -10.37
CA ALA A 32 43.67 20.20 -9.01
C ALA A 32 42.15 20.42 -8.86
N GLU A 33 41.53 21.15 -9.79
CA GLU A 33 40.07 21.35 -9.81
C GLU A 33 39.31 20.03 -9.95
N LEU A 34 39.77 19.13 -10.83
CA LEU A 34 39.18 17.80 -11.00
C LEU A 34 39.26 16.98 -9.70
N ALA A 35 40.40 17.01 -9.01
CA ALA A 35 40.57 16.31 -7.74
C ALA A 35 39.62 16.85 -6.66
N THR A 36 39.45 18.17 -6.56
CA THR A 36 38.49 18.80 -5.65
C THR A 36 37.05 18.40 -5.99
N ALA A 37 36.66 18.47 -7.27
CA ALA A 37 35.31 18.10 -7.71
C ALA A 37 34.99 16.62 -7.46
N GLN A 38 35.97 15.73 -7.64
CA GLN A 38 35.82 14.31 -7.35
C GLN A 38 35.62 14.04 -5.86
N GLU A 39 36.35 14.74 -5.00
CA GLU A 39 36.21 14.62 -3.55
C GLU A 39 34.85 15.13 -3.07
N GLU A 40 34.42 16.30 -3.56
CA GLU A 40 33.09 16.83 -3.26
C GLU A 40 31.98 15.87 -3.70
N ARG A 41 32.10 15.31 -4.90
CA ARG A 41 31.15 14.31 -5.40
C ARG A 41 31.11 13.08 -4.52
N ARG A 42 32.26 12.55 -4.10
CA ARG A 42 32.34 11.39 -3.20
C ARG A 42 31.60 11.67 -1.88
N LEU A 43 31.85 12.82 -1.27
CA LEU A 43 31.20 13.22 -0.02
C LEU A 43 29.68 13.40 -0.19
N LEU A 44 29.23 13.87 -1.36
CA LEU A 44 27.81 13.99 -1.67
C LEU A 44 27.15 12.62 -1.89
N GLU A 45 27.83 11.71 -2.59
CA GLU A 45 27.35 10.33 -2.81
C GLU A 45 27.22 9.59 -1.48
N GLU A 46 28.22 9.67 -0.59
CA GLU A 46 28.15 9.05 0.75
C GLU A 46 26.99 9.60 1.59
N LYS A 47 26.75 10.92 1.55
CA LYS A 47 25.59 11.53 2.24
C LYS A 47 24.26 11.08 1.62
N ALA A 48 24.18 10.99 0.30
CA ALA A 48 22.99 10.52 -0.38
C ALA A 48 22.66 9.06 0.02
N ASP A 49 23.67 8.19 0.06
CA ASP A 49 23.52 6.80 0.48
C ASP A 49 23.04 6.70 1.93
N GLN A 50 23.57 7.51 2.84
CA GLN A 50 23.10 7.57 4.23
C GLN A 50 21.63 7.98 4.32
N VAL A 51 21.23 9.04 3.59
CA VAL A 51 19.83 9.50 3.57
C VAL A 51 18.89 8.43 3.03
N VAL A 52 19.29 7.74 1.96
CA VAL A 52 18.51 6.63 1.38
C VAL A 52 18.41 5.46 2.36
N ALA A 53 19.51 5.07 2.99
CA ALA A 53 19.53 3.98 3.96
C ALA A 53 18.63 4.27 5.17
N GLU A 54 18.68 5.50 5.71
CA GLU A 54 17.81 5.92 6.81
C GLU A 54 16.33 5.89 6.41
N ARG A 55 16.00 6.39 5.22
CA ARG A 55 14.62 6.39 4.72
C ARG A 55 14.10 4.97 4.54
N LEU A 56 14.87 4.10 3.89
CA LEU A 56 14.49 2.70 3.69
C LEU A 56 14.32 1.95 5.01
N SER A 57 15.18 2.23 6.00
CA SER A 57 15.07 1.64 7.33
C SER A 57 13.74 2.05 8.01
N LYS A 58 13.41 3.34 7.99
CA LYS A 58 12.14 3.86 8.55
C LYS A 58 10.92 3.29 7.84
N GLU A 59 10.94 3.21 6.51
CA GLU A 59 9.83 2.64 5.73
C GLU A 59 9.66 1.16 6.03
N ARG A 60 10.76 0.40 6.12
CA ARG A 60 10.72 -1.03 6.51
C ARG A 60 10.16 -1.24 7.91
N SER A 61 10.57 -0.43 8.89
CA SER A 61 10.05 -0.56 10.26
C SER A 61 8.56 -0.23 10.32
N ALA A 62 8.11 0.80 9.60
CA ALA A 62 6.69 1.16 9.53
C ALA A 62 5.84 0.06 8.88
N ILE A 63 6.32 -0.53 7.78
CA ILE A 63 5.64 -1.66 7.12
C ILE A 63 5.60 -2.87 8.05
N ALA A 64 6.72 -3.22 8.69
CA ALA A 64 6.78 -4.36 9.60
C ALA A 64 5.82 -4.19 10.79
N GLU A 65 5.73 -2.98 11.34
CA GLU A 65 4.79 -2.66 12.41
C GLU A 65 3.34 -2.73 11.94
N SER A 66 3.04 -2.20 10.76
CA SER A 66 1.70 -2.28 10.16
C SER A 66 1.25 -3.73 9.92
N VAL A 67 2.11 -4.56 9.31
CA VAL A 67 1.84 -5.99 9.08
C VAL A 67 1.65 -6.71 10.40
N ARG A 68 2.48 -6.44 11.41
CA ARG A 68 2.33 -7.03 12.75
C ARG A 68 0.98 -6.67 13.37
N GLN A 69 0.60 -5.38 13.32
CA GLN A 69 -0.69 -4.94 13.83
C GLN A 69 -1.85 -5.62 13.10
N GLN A 70 -1.79 -5.76 11.76
CA GLN A 70 -2.81 -6.48 11.00
C GLN A 70 -2.91 -7.95 11.41
N LEU A 71 -1.78 -8.66 11.47
CA LEU A 71 -1.76 -10.07 11.92
C LEU A 71 -2.33 -10.24 13.32
N TRP A 72 -2.00 -9.35 14.26
CA TRP A 72 -2.57 -9.39 15.60
C TRP A 72 -4.07 -9.15 15.60
N ARG A 73 -4.59 -8.24 14.77
CA ARG A 73 -6.04 -8.04 14.62
C ARG A 73 -6.73 -9.29 14.09
N ASP A 74 -6.16 -9.90 13.05
CA ASP A 74 -6.73 -11.09 12.42
C ASP A 74 -6.75 -12.29 13.37
N ILE A 75 -5.63 -12.53 14.08
CA ILE A 75 -5.53 -13.63 15.04
C ILE A 75 -6.45 -13.39 16.23
N ALA A 76 -6.39 -12.20 16.86
CA ALA A 76 -7.25 -11.87 17.99
C ALA A 76 -8.74 -11.93 17.61
N GLY A 77 -9.10 -11.44 16.42
CA GLY A 77 -10.46 -11.50 15.90
C GLY A 77 -10.98 -12.93 15.77
N ARG A 78 -10.16 -13.86 15.23
CA ARG A 78 -10.52 -15.29 15.15
C ARG A 78 -10.66 -15.92 16.53
N MET A 79 -9.73 -15.63 17.45
CA MET A 79 -9.78 -16.17 18.80
C MET A 79 -11.00 -15.67 19.58
N LEU A 80 -11.39 -14.41 19.39
CA LEU A 80 -12.63 -13.87 19.96
C LEU A 80 -13.87 -14.57 19.39
N GLN A 81 -13.88 -14.92 18.09
CA GLN A 81 -14.95 -15.71 17.48
C GLN A 81 -15.03 -17.12 18.06
N ASP A 82 -13.89 -17.73 18.38
CA ASP A 82 -13.80 -19.04 19.02
C ASP A 82 -14.13 -19.00 20.53
N GLY A 83 -14.47 -17.83 21.07
CA GLY A 83 -14.88 -17.65 22.47
C GLY A 83 -13.72 -17.60 23.46
N VAL A 84 -12.49 -17.32 23.00
CA VAL A 84 -11.34 -17.15 23.90
C VAL A 84 -11.45 -15.82 24.64
N GLU A 85 -11.17 -15.83 25.94
CA GLU A 85 -11.22 -14.64 26.79
C GLU A 85 -10.12 -13.62 26.43
N VAL A 86 -10.44 -12.34 26.61
CA VAL A 86 -9.62 -11.19 26.22
C VAL A 86 -8.23 -11.24 26.86
N GLU A 87 -8.16 -11.56 28.14
CA GLU A 87 -6.92 -11.65 28.91
C GLU A 87 -6.00 -12.75 28.39
N GLN A 88 -6.58 -13.85 27.91
CA GLN A 88 -5.82 -14.99 27.38
C GLN A 88 -5.26 -14.67 25.99
N ILE A 89 -6.04 -14.00 25.14
CA ILE A 89 -5.59 -13.50 23.84
C ILE A 89 -4.47 -12.48 24.02
N ALA A 90 -4.65 -11.53 24.94
CA ALA A 90 -3.66 -10.51 25.26
C ALA A 90 -2.32 -11.13 25.71
N ALA A 91 -2.40 -12.14 26.59
CA ALA A 91 -1.23 -12.88 27.04
C ALA A 91 -0.52 -13.65 25.91
N TRP A 92 -1.26 -14.30 24.99
CA TRP A 92 -0.66 -15.08 23.90
C TRP A 92 -0.04 -14.21 22.81
N LEU A 93 -0.65 -13.06 22.51
CA LEU A 93 -0.16 -12.13 21.49
C LEU A 93 0.84 -11.11 22.03
N GLU A 94 1.09 -11.11 23.35
CA GLU A 94 1.92 -10.13 24.05
C GLU A 94 1.46 -8.68 23.76
N VAL A 95 0.15 -8.47 23.77
CA VAL A 95 -0.46 -7.15 23.53
C VAL A 95 -1.26 -6.68 24.76
N GLU A 96 -1.45 -5.38 24.86
CA GLU A 96 -2.29 -4.79 25.91
C GLU A 96 -3.75 -5.30 25.82
N PRO A 97 -4.40 -5.70 26.94
CA PRO A 97 -5.79 -6.13 26.94
C PRO A 97 -6.75 -5.13 26.30
N ALA A 98 -6.48 -3.83 26.47
CA ALA A 98 -7.26 -2.77 25.84
C ALA A 98 -7.25 -2.82 24.30
N PHE A 99 -6.21 -3.41 23.67
CA PHE A 99 -6.19 -3.64 22.23
C PHE A 99 -7.24 -4.69 21.83
N VAL A 100 -7.27 -5.82 22.55
CA VAL A 100 -8.21 -6.90 22.30
C VAL A 100 -9.65 -6.46 22.59
N GLU A 101 -9.87 -5.68 23.66
CA GLU A 101 -11.18 -5.09 23.95
C GLU A 101 -11.68 -4.16 22.84
N ARG A 102 -10.79 -3.33 22.27
CA ARG A 102 -11.15 -2.50 21.11
C ARG A 102 -11.53 -3.35 19.89
N LEU A 103 -10.90 -4.51 19.71
CA LEU A 103 -11.27 -5.44 18.65
C LEU A 103 -12.58 -6.14 18.95
N ARG A 104 -12.84 -6.53 20.19
CA ARG A 104 -14.12 -7.07 20.63
C ARG A 104 -15.25 -6.06 20.45
N ALA A 105 -15.02 -4.79 20.78
CA ALA A 105 -15.99 -3.71 20.64
C ALA A 105 -16.25 -3.31 19.18
N LYS A 106 -15.26 -3.49 18.29
CA LYS A 106 -15.39 -3.27 16.83
C LYS A 106 -15.79 -4.51 16.04
N ALA A 107 -15.63 -5.69 16.64
CA ALA A 107 -16.21 -6.91 16.16
C ALA A 107 -17.71 -6.77 16.40
N ASP A 108 -18.40 -6.17 15.42
CA ASP A 108 -19.73 -6.66 15.10
C ASP A 108 -19.65 -8.17 15.14
N PRO A 109 -20.54 -8.87 15.89
CA PRO A 109 -20.47 -10.31 16.01
C PRO A 109 -20.35 -10.84 14.60
N VAL A 110 -19.18 -11.39 14.27
CA VAL A 110 -18.98 -11.97 12.95
C VAL A 110 -20.09 -12.98 12.87
N PRO A 111 -21.07 -12.80 11.96
CA PRO A 111 -22.07 -13.83 11.81
C PRO A 111 -21.27 -15.02 11.36
N ALA A 112 -21.18 -16.02 12.23
CA ALA A 112 -20.65 -17.33 11.90
C ALA A 112 -21.25 -17.67 10.54
N ASN A 113 -20.40 -17.97 9.54
CA ASN A 113 -20.81 -18.24 8.16
C ASN A 113 -22.23 -18.82 8.18
N PRO A 114 -23.26 -18.06 7.76
CA PRO A 114 -24.65 -18.46 7.93
C PRO A 114 -24.76 -19.87 7.35
N SER A 115 -24.95 -20.85 8.26
CA SER A 115 -24.49 -22.25 8.11
C SER A 115 -24.37 -22.76 6.65
N GLY A 116 -23.15 -22.74 6.10
CA GLY A 116 -22.84 -23.28 4.77
C GLY A 116 -23.11 -22.32 3.60
N ALA A 117 -23.14 -21.01 3.84
CA ALA A 117 -23.30 -20.03 2.78
C ALA A 117 -22.11 -20.03 1.81
N ARG A 118 -22.37 -19.74 0.53
CA ARG A 118 -21.36 -19.59 -0.52
C ARG A 118 -21.76 -18.50 -1.51
N LEU A 119 -20.76 -17.90 -2.15
CA LEU A 119 -20.95 -16.94 -3.23
C LEU A 119 -20.53 -17.53 -4.58
N GLU A 120 -21.32 -17.26 -5.60
CA GLU A 120 -20.97 -17.50 -7.01
C GLU A 120 -21.00 -16.16 -7.76
N TYR A 121 -20.10 -15.98 -8.73
CA TYR A 121 -19.90 -14.72 -9.42
C TYR A 121 -20.14 -14.89 -10.92
N GLN A 122 -20.92 -13.98 -11.50
CA GLN A 122 -21.06 -13.85 -12.95
C GLN A 122 -20.61 -12.46 -13.39
N GLU A 123 -19.53 -12.42 -14.17
CA GLU A 123 -18.92 -11.18 -14.66
C GLU A 123 -19.54 -10.78 -16.00
N MET A 124 -19.97 -9.52 -16.13
CA MET A 124 -20.61 -8.95 -17.33
C MET A 124 -19.91 -7.64 -17.76
N GLY A 125 -18.58 -7.60 -17.65
CA GLY A 125 -17.76 -6.43 -18.00
C GLY A 125 -17.61 -5.46 -16.83
N ARG A 126 -18.25 -4.28 -16.91
CA ARG A 126 -18.16 -3.23 -15.86
C ARG A 126 -19.03 -3.50 -14.63
N GLY A 127 -19.77 -4.59 -14.65
CA GLY A 127 -20.59 -5.05 -13.55
C GLY A 127 -20.84 -6.54 -13.67
N GLY A 128 -21.76 -7.04 -12.87
CA GLY A 128 -22.11 -8.44 -12.87
C GLY A 128 -23.12 -8.78 -11.80
N VAL A 129 -23.16 -10.05 -11.46
CA VAL A 129 -24.11 -10.62 -10.51
C VAL A 129 -23.37 -11.49 -9.51
N ILE A 130 -23.73 -11.35 -8.23
CA ILE A 130 -23.30 -12.20 -7.13
C ILE A 130 -24.51 -13.02 -6.70
N TYR A 131 -24.37 -14.33 -6.74
CA TYR A 131 -25.36 -15.27 -6.23
C TYR A 131 -24.96 -15.71 -4.83
N TYR A 132 -25.79 -15.40 -3.84
CA TYR A 132 -25.65 -15.91 -2.49
C TYR A 132 -26.51 -17.16 -2.33
N HIS A 133 -25.89 -18.25 -1.87
CA HIS A 133 -26.57 -19.50 -1.61
C HIS A 133 -26.42 -19.87 -0.15
N GLU A 134 -27.53 -20.15 0.53
CA GLU A 134 -27.54 -20.66 1.90
C GLU A 134 -28.75 -21.58 2.08
N LYS A 135 -28.52 -22.88 2.30
CA LYS A 135 -29.58 -23.90 2.39
C LYS A 135 -30.55 -23.78 1.19
N GLU A 136 -31.79 -23.36 1.43
CA GLU A 136 -32.82 -23.14 0.41
C GLU A 136 -32.86 -21.68 -0.10
N ALA A 137 -32.24 -20.75 0.60
CA ALA A 137 -32.20 -19.34 0.23
C ALA A 137 -31.22 -19.12 -0.95
N LYS A 138 -31.72 -18.44 -1.98
CA LYS A 138 -30.93 -17.99 -3.13
C LYS A 138 -31.20 -16.52 -3.35
N LEU A 139 -30.20 -15.68 -3.06
CA LEU A 139 -30.29 -14.23 -3.26
C LEU A 139 -29.40 -13.84 -4.43
N THR A 140 -29.81 -12.78 -5.13
CA THR A 140 -29.10 -12.26 -6.29
C THR A 140 -28.81 -10.80 -6.05
N PHE A 141 -27.54 -10.41 -6.14
CA PHE A 141 -27.08 -9.03 -5.97
C PHE A 141 -26.38 -8.57 -7.23
N HIS A 142 -26.82 -7.45 -7.80
CA HIS A 142 -26.12 -6.82 -8.91
C HIS A 142 -24.95 -6.00 -8.36
N TYR A 143 -23.84 -5.97 -9.09
CA TYR A 143 -22.73 -5.08 -8.77
C TYR A 143 -22.24 -4.33 -10.00
N GLU A 144 -21.62 -3.18 -9.75
CA GLU A 144 -20.93 -2.38 -10.75
C GLU A 144 -19.60 -1.85 -10.18
N PHE A 145 -18.63 -1.57 -11.06
CA PHE A 145 -17.43 -0.86 -10.64
C PHE A 145 -17.76 0.59 -10.29
N GLY A 146 -17.33 0.99 -9.10
CA GLY A 146 -17.51 2.33 -8.57
C GLY A 146 -16.53 3.34 -9.17
N ALA A 147 -16.67 4.59 -8.71
CA ALA A 147 -15.73 5.67 -8.98
C ALA A 147 -15.24 6.28 -7.66
N GLY A 148 -14.11 6.98 -7.70
CA GLY A 148 -13.52 7.59 -6.51
C GLY A 148 -12.89 6.57 -5.55
N ASP A 149 -13.41 6.53 -4.33
CA ASP A 149 -12.91 5.65 -3.26
C ASP A 149 -13.58 4.27 -3.24
N ALA A 150 -14.74 4.14 -3.89
CA ALA A 150 -15.44 2.87 -4.06
C ALA A 150 -14.91 2.13 -5.29
N LEU A 151 -14.38 0.93 -5.07
CA LEU A 151 -13.95 0.00 -6.12
C LEU A 151 -15.15 -0.73 -6.74
N VAL A 152 -16.08 -1.19 -5.89
CA VAL A 152 -17.28 -1.93 -6.30
C VAL A 152 -18.47 -1.42 -5.50
N LEU A 153 -19.60 -1.24 -6.18
CA LEU A 153 -20.91 -0.97 -5.59
C LEU A 153 -21.77 -2.21 -5.79
N ILE A 154 -22.23 -2.82 -4.69
CA ILE A 154 -23.15 -3.96 -4.70
C ILE A 154 -24.52 -3.46 -4.29
N PHE A 155 -25.50 -3.58 -5.17
CA PHE A 155 -26.87 -3.13 -4.91
C PHE A 155 -27.59 -4.15 -4.03
N VAL A 156 -28.11 -3.68 -2.90
CA VAL A 156 -28.77 -4.51 -1.88
C VAL A 156 -30.12 -3.90 -1.50
N PRO A 157 -31.14 -4.71 -1.17
CA PRO A 157 -32.42 -4.16 -0.70
C PRO A 157 -32.24 -3.34 0.59
N THR A 158 -33.02 -2.27 0.73
CA THR A 158 -33.11 -1.55 2.00
C THR A 158 -33.74 -2.42 3.09
N LYS A 159 -33.63 -2.03 4.36
CA LYS A 159 -34.32 -2.74 5.47
C LYS A 159 -35.84 -2.86 5.22
N GLN A 160 -36.45 -1.86 4.60
CA GLN A 160 -37.90 -1.85 4.32
C GLN A 160 -38.29 -2.78 3.16
N GLU A 161 -37.39 -2.96 2.19
CA GLU A 161 -37.63 -3.80 1.00
C GLU A 161 -37.16 -5.25 1.20
N TRP A 162 -36.39 -5.52 2.26
CA TRP A 162 -35.65 -6.76 2.43
C TRP A 162 -36.54 -8.01 2.38
N GLU A 163 -37.58 -8.08 3.21
CA GLU A 163 -38.47 -9.23 3.27
C GLU A 163 -39.20 -9.45 1.95
N ALA A 164 -39.66 -8.36 1.31
CA ALA A 164 -40.34 -8.43 0.01
C ALA A 164 -39.42 -8.88 -1.12
N ALA A 165 -38.15 -8.46 -1.10
CA ALA A 165 -37.17 -8.76 -2.15
C ALA A 165 -36.51 -10.15 -1.97
N THR A 166 -36.34 -10.60 -0.73
CA THR A 166 -35.53 -11.79 -0.40
C THR A 166 -36.35 -12.95 0.15
N GLY A 167 -37.53 -12.70 0.69
CA GLY A 167 -38.32 -13.67 1.44
C GLY A 167 -37.72 -14.06 2.80
N LEU A 168 -36.67 -13.37 3.25
CA LEU A 168 -35.99 -13.62 4.52
C LEU A 168 -36.31 -12.53 5.54
N ASP A 169 -36.35 -12.91 6.81
CA ASP A 169 -36.54 -11.99 7.94
C ASP A 169 -35.53 -10.83 7.91
N VAL A 170 -36.02 -9.61 8.17
CA VAL A 170 -35.19 -8.39 8.18
C VAL A 170 -34.06 -8.42 9.21
N GLY A 171 -34.22 -9.16 10.31
CA GLY A 171 -33.19 -9.37 11.32
C GLY A 171 -31.96 -10.11 10.79
N ARG A 172 -32.10 -10.86 9.70
CA ARG A 172 -30.98 -11.55 9.02
C ARG A 172 -30.23 -10.68 8.03
N ARG A 173 -30.77 -9.50 7.69
CA ARG A 173 -30.20 -8.65 6.64
C ARG A 173 -28.74 -8.30 6.93
N ASP A 174 -28.49 -7.74 8.10
CA ASP A 174 -27.17 -7.19 8.41
C ASP A 174 -26.14 -8.33 8.49
N GLU A 175 -26.51 -9.49 9.07
CA GLU A 175 -25.71 -10.72 9.03
C GLU A 175 -25.30 -11.12 7.59
N ILE A 176 -26.26 -11.21 6.68
CA ILE A 176 -26.01 -11.66 5.31
C ILE A 176 -25.14 -10.66 4.56
N LEU A 177 -25.37 -9.35 4.76
CA LEU A 177 -24.58 -8.31 4.12
C LEU A 177 -23.15 -8.23 4.66
N HIS A 178 -22.93 -8.48 5.95
CA HIS A 178 -21.58 -8.61 6.51
C HIS A 178 -20.83 -9.79 5.89
N TYR A 179 -21.48 -10.96 5.80
CA TYR A 179 -20.90 -12.11 5.13
C TYR A 179 -20.58 -11.82 3.65
N LEU A 180 -21.53 -11.21 2.92
CA LEU A 180 -21.36 -10.83 1.52
C LEU A 180 -20.14 -9.92 1.33
N GLY A 181 -20.02 -8.85 2.13
CA GLY A 181 -18.90 -7.91 2.04
C GLY A 181 -17.55 -8.56 2.35
N GLN A 182 -17.48 -9.32 3.45
CA GLN A 182 -16.26 -10.02 3.85
C GLN A 182 -15.80 -11.03 2.78
N GLN A 183 -16.72 -11.84 2.27
CA GLN A 183 -16.40 -12.88 1.31
C GLN A 183 -16.00 -12.27 -0.05
N VAL A 184 -16.63 -11.17 -0.49
CA VAL A 184 -16.21 -10.44 -1.70
C VAL A 184 -14.80 -9.86 -1.55
N VAL A 185 -14.49 -9.23 -0.41
CA VAL A 185 -13.13 -8.73 -0.13
C VAL A 185 -12.12 -9.88 -0.19
N ARG A 186 -12.42 -10.99 0.47
CA ARG A 186 -11.55 -12.17 0.49
C ARG A 186 -11.31 -12.76 -0.90
N ASP A 187 -12.36 -12.90 -1.70
CA ASP A 187 -12.30 -13.63 -2.97
C ASP A 187 -11.79 -12.77 -4.14
N LYS A 188 -12.08 -11.47 -4.14
CA LYS A 188 -11.90 -10.61 -5.33
C LYS A 188 -11.17 -9.29 -5.05
N ALA A 189 -11.01 -8.86 -3.79
CA ALA A 189 -10.43 -7.56 -3.46
C ALA A 189 -9.58 -7.60 -2.18
N ALA A 190 -8.65 -8.55 -2.07
CA ALA A 190 -7.82 -8.71 -0.88
C ALA A 190 -7.09 -7.40 -0.51
N GLY A 191 -7.07 -7.06 0.78
CA GLY A 191 -6.47 -5.81 1.29
C GLY A 191 -7.37 -4.57 1.20
N HIS A 192 -8.62 -4.72 0.78
CA HIS A 192 -9.63 -3.66 0.77
C HIS A 192 -10.59 -3.79 1.96
N GLU A 193 -11.40 -2.77 2.20
CA GLU A 193 -12.46 -2.78 3.22
C GLU A 193 -13.85 -2.77 2.57
N TYR A 194 -14.90 -3.02 3.35
CA TYR A 194 -16.28 -2.88 2.89
C TYR A 194 -17.11 -2.00 3.83
N ARG A 195 -18.14 -1.34 3.27
CA ARG A 195 -19.08 -0.50 4.02
C ARG A 195 -20.51 -0.88 3.63
N ILE A 196 -21.38 -1.05 4.62
CA ILE A 196 -22.81 -1.33 4.39
C ILE A 196 -23.58 -0.02 4.52
N GLY A 197 -24.15 0.44 3.41
CA GLY A 197 -25.08 1.56 3.35
C GLY A 197 -26.55 1.11 3.37
N GLY A 198 -27.45 2.05 3.07
CA GLY A 198 -28.89 1.80 3.05
C GLY A 198 -29.31 0.79 1.97
N ASN A 199 -28.92 1.03 0.73
CA ASN A 199 -29.25 0.21 -0.44
C ASN A 199 -28.01 -0.24 -1.24
N ILE A 200 -26.81 0.04 -0.73
CA ILE A 200 -25.54 -0.27 -1.38
C ILE A 200 -24.59 -0.85 -0.32
N LEU A 201 -23.85 -1.89 -0.70
CA LEU A 201 -22.63 -2.33 -0.03
C LEU A 201 -21.44 -1.93 -0.92
N GLU A 202 -20.51 -1.19 -0.37
CA GLU A 202 -19.34 -0.67 -1.09
C GLU A 202 -18.09 -1.47 -0.72
N ILE A 203 -17.29 -1.84 -1.71
CA ILE A 203 -15.89 -2.25 -1.49
C ILE A 203 -15.02 -1.02 -1.73
N VAL A 204 -14.22 -0.64 -0.74
CA VAL A 204 -13.47 0.62 -0.74
C VAL A 204 -11.97 0.37 -0.60
N LYS A 205 -11.17 1.29 -1.13
CA LYS A 205 -9.72 1.28 -0.92
C LYS A 205 -9.38 1.37 0.57
N PRO A 206 -8.27 0.74 1.02
CA PRO A 206 -7.81 0.84 2.40
C PRO A 206 -7.44 2.27 2.81
#